data_AF-A0A8H3FH02-F1
#
_entry.id   AF-A0A8H3FH02-F1
#
_cell.length_a   1.000
_cell.length_b   1.000
_cell.length_c   1.000
_cell.angle_alpha   90.00
_cell.angle_beta   90.00
_cell.angle_gamma   90.00
#
_symmetry.space_group_name_H-M   'P 1'
#
loop_
_entity.id
_entity.type
_entity.pdbx_description
1 polymer ?
#
loop_
_entity_poly.entity_id
_entity_poly.type
_entity_poly.pdbx_seq_one_letter_code
_entity_poly.pdbx_strand_id
1 'polypeptide(L)'
;MSNREASVARLESENSKHEIGYDNCALDGAAYSSTYGITTSGDTINLGFVTGSSVGSRVYLMQDNSNYRKFNLLNGEFAFYVDVSQLPCGLNGALYFTQMDQDGGTKRFPSNKAGAAYGTGYCDAQCPRDLKFINGQANVAGWNAGTGNLGSCCSKMDIWEANSFATAYTAHPCNVNSATACTGGSCTSSCDAAGCDFNSWRMGNDTFYGPGLTVDTKSKKITVVTQFITDDKTNQGNLIQINRFYVQNGQVIPNSHTSITGIDPVNSISDNYCFQKRAAFSENNVFASMGGLKQMGAAFKAGMVLVMSIWDDYSADMLWLDSDYPTSASGPGVSRGPCSTSSGVPSDVEKNYASATVSFSNIKWGELNSTFVGDAAVMYGDILI
;
A
#
# COMPACT_ATOMS: atom_id res chain seq x y z
N MET A 1 12.58 19.26 14.59
CA MET A 1 11.73 19.82 13.51
C MET A 1 12.49 19.93 12.19
N SER A 2 12.93 18.80 11.64
CA SER A 2 13.35 18.73 10.22
C SER A 2 12.28 17.93 9.50
N ASN A 3 11.27 18.62 8.98
CA ASN A 3 10.31 18.00 8.08
C ASN A 3 11.02 17.76 6.74
N ARG A 4 10.94 16.54 6.22
CA ARG A 4 11.43 16.23 4.89
C ARG A 4 10.23 16.13 3.96
N GLU A 5 10.24 16.94 2.91
CA GLU A 5 9.28 16.89 1.82
C GLU A 5 9.89 16.11 0.66
N ALA A 6 9.11 15.24 0.03
CA ALA A 6 9.51 14.60 -1.21
C ALA A 6 9.03 15.45 -2.38
N SER A 7 9.95 15.86 -3.25
CA SER A 7 9.58 16.15 -4.64
C SER A 7 9.07 14.84 -5.24
N VAL A 8 7.77 14.76 -5.53
CA VAL A 8 7.16 13.54 -6.03
C VAL A 8 7.74 13.22 -7.41
N ALA A 9 8.30 12.02 -7.52
CA ALA A 9 8.72 11.32 -8.74
C ALA A 9 9.53 12.14 -9.76
N ARG A 10 10.85 11.92 -9.82
CA ARG A 10 11.60 12.16 -11.05
C ARG A 10 11.17 11.11 -12.08
N LEU A 11 10.34 11.53 -13.04
CA LEU A 11 10.11 10.77 -14.26
C LEU A 11 11.33 10.98 -15.18
N GLU A 12 12.36 10.16 -15.03
CA GLU A 12 13.53 10.20 -15.92
C GLU A 12 13.82 8.79 -16.46
N SER A 13 13.50 8.58 -17.74
CA SER A 13 14.35 7.87 -18.72
C SER A 13 13.72 8.00 -20.11
N GLU A 14 13.82 9.18 -20.74
CA GLU A 14 13.77 9.24 -22.20
C GLU A 14 15.15 8.81 -22.70
N ASN A 15 15.23 7.70 -23.44
CA ASN A 15 16.40 7.20 -24.18
C ASN A 15 17.55 6.53 -23.40
N SER A 16 17.31 5.38 -22.77
CA SER A 16 18.35 4.34 -22.73
C SER A 16 17.75 2.93 -22.59
N LYS A 17 18.38 1.94 -23.22
CA LYS A 17 18.06 0.50 -23.13
C LYS A 17 19.00 -0.16 -22.13
N HIS A 18 18.49 -0.93 -21.17
CA HIS A 18 19.33 -1.67 -20.23
C HIS A 18 18.90 -3.14 -20.11
N GLU A 19 19.88 -4.04 -20.24
CA GLU A 19 19.69 -5.49 -20.34
C GLU A 19 19.24 -6.12 -19.01
N ILE A 20 18.36 -7.12 -19.06
CA ILE A 20 18.06 -7.96 -17.90
C ILE A 20 18.17 -9.42 -18.32
N GLY A 21 19.19 -10.13 -17.81
CA GLY A 21 19.16 -11.56 -17.54
C GLY A 21 18.86 -12.53 -18.68
N TYR A 22 18.91 -12.05 -19.91
CA TYR A 22 18.93 -12.81 -21.15
C TYR A 22 19.69 -11.91 -22.11
N ASP A 23 20.69 -12.44 -22.84
CA ASP A 23 21.51 -11.66 -23.80
C ASP A 23 20.67 -10.99 -24.92
N ASN A 24 19.34 -11.13 -24.91
CA ASN A 24 18.41 -10.69 -25.93
C ASN A 24 17.21 -9.84 -25.41
N CYS A 25 17.13 -9.50 -24.11
CA CYS A 25 15.99 -8.74 -23.57
C CYS A 25 16.41 -7.55 -22.70
N ALA A 26 15.73 -6.42 -22.87
CA ALA A 26 15.95 -5.18 -22.13
C ALA A 26 14.62 -4.55 -21.71
N LEU A 27 14.60 -3.91 -20.54
CA LEU A 27 13.56 -2.93 -20.22
C LEU A 27 13.95 -1.60 -20.85
N ASP A 28 12.99 -0.94 -21.47
CA ASP A 28 13.17 0.35 -22.17
C ASP A 28 12.48 1.47 -21.40
N GLY A 29 12.73 2.71 -21.82
CA GLY A 29 12.10 3.89 -21.26
C GLY A 29 10.58 3.92 -21.42
N ALA A 30 9.92 4.69 -20.57
CA ALA A 30 8.47 4.81 -20.54
C ALA A 30 8.01 6.22 -20.89
N ALA A 31 7.09 6.34 -21.85
CA ALA A 31 6.35 7.58 -22.09
C ALA A 31 5.20 7.70 -21.07
N TYR A 32 5.54 8.11 -19.85
CA TYR A 32 4.65 8.10 -18.67
C TYR A 32 3.25 8.67 -18.93
N SER A 33 3.15 9.85 -19.51
CA SER A 33 1.85 10.50 -19.74
C SER A 33 1.06 9.85 -20.86
N SER A 34 1.64 9.69 -22.05
CA SER A 34 0.91 9.25 -23.25
C SER A 34 0.65 7.74 -23.30
N THR A 35 1.45 6.93 -22.61
CA THR A 35 1.28 5.47 -22.57
C THR A 35 0.62 4.98 -21.28
N TYR A 36 0.86 5.63 -20.14
CA TYR A 36 0.45 5.12 -18.83
C TYR A 36 -0.45 6.08 -18.04
N GLY A 37 -0.77 7.27 -18.57
CA GLY A 37 -1.65 8.22 -17.88
C GLY A 37 -1.04 8.79 -16.60
N ILE A 38 0.28 8.72 -16.44
CA ILE A 38 1.00 9.20 -15.25
C ILE A 38 1.50 10.62 -15.54
N THR A 39 1.11 11.56 -14.68
CA THR A 39 1.58 12.95 -14.76
C THR A 39 2.01 13.46 -13.40
N THR A 40 2.93 14.43 -13.41
CA THR A 40 3.41 15.13 -12.21
C THR A 40 3.28 16.63 -12.38
N SER A 41 2.91 17.34 -11.32
CA SER A 41 2.91 18.80 -11.26
C SER A 41 3.33 19.24 -9.86
N GLY A 42 4.51 19.87 -9.76
CA GLY A 42 5.10 20.23 -8.46
C GLY A 42 5.32 19.00 -7.58
N ASP A 43 4.63 18.97 -6.44
CA ASP A 43 4.65 17.88 -5.45
C ASP A 43 3.50 16.87 -5.62
N THR A 44 2.77 16.92 -6.74
CA THR A 44 1.62 16.06 -7.02
C THR A 44 1.95 15.05 -8.11
N ILE A 45 1.55 13.79 -7.90
CA ILE A 45 1.43 12.76 -8.95
C ILE A 45 -0.03 12.42 -9.15
N ASN A 46 -0.44 12.31 -10.41
CA ASN A 46 -1.75 11.83 -10.81
C ASN A 46 -1.59 10.53 -11.60
N LEU A 47 -2.33 9.50 -11.22
CA LEU A 47 -2.34 8.18 -11.86
C LEU A 47 -3.70 7.95 -12.51
N GLY A 48 -3.76 8.01 -13.84
CA GLY A 48 -4.95 7.63 -14.60
C GLY A 48 -5.14 6.12 -14.68
N PHE A 49 -6.40 5.67 -14.73
CA PHE A 49 -6.72 4.25 -14.77
C PHE A 49 -6.50 3.63 -16.16
N VAL A 50 -7.17 4.10 -17.22
CA VAL A 50 -7.01 3.56 -18.58
C VAL A 50 -6.37 4.60 -19.50
N THR A 51 -5.29 4.24 -20.19
CA THR A 51 -4.64 5.06 -21.22
C THR A 51 -4.28 4.21 -22.43
N GLY A 52 -5.00 4.39 -23.53
CA GLY A 52 -4.86 3.50 -24.69
C GLY A 52 -5.23 2.07 -24.31
N SER A 53 -4.27 1.15 -24.41
CA SER A 53 -4.39 -0.25 -23.98
C SER A 53 -3.79 -0.53 -22.60
N SER A 54 -3.23 0.47 -21.93
CA SER A 54 -2.66 0.33 -20.59
C SER A 54 -3.75 0.49 -19.54
N VAL A 55 -3.77 -0.43 -18.58
CA VAL A 55 -4.68 -0.43 -17.44
C VAL A 55 -3.84 -0.36 -16.16
N GLY A 56 -4.13 0.65 -15.34
CA GLY A 56 -3.44 0.89 -14.09
C GLY A 56 -1.98 1.31 -14.23
N SER A 57 -1.36 1.55 -13.09
CA SER A 57 0.08 1.79 -13.00
C SER A 57 0.59 1.55 -11.58
N ARG A 58 1.90 1.30 -11.47
CA ARG A 58 2.63 1.24 -10.20
C ARG A 58 3.97 1.95 -10.37
N VAL A 59 4.26 2.89 -9.47
CA VAL A 59 5.49 3.68 -9.46
C VAL A 59 6.12 3.68 -8.07
N TYR A 60 7.42 3.95 -8.03
CA TYR A 60 8.24 3.94 -6.81
C TYR A 60 8.83 5.32 -6.56
N LEU A 61 8.97 5.72 -5.30
CA LEU A 61 9.69 6.95 -4.99
C LEU A 61 11.21 6.73 -5.13
N MET A 62 11.82 7.50 -6.03
CA MET A 62 13.26 7.49 -6.27
C MET A 62 13.98 8.48 -5.34
N GLN A 63 15.14 8.09 -4.81
CA GLN A 63 16.07 9.02 -4.16
C GLN A 63 16.92 9.76 -5.19
N ASP A 64 17.34 9.04 -6.22
CA ASP A 64 18.13 9.50 -7.35
C ASP A 64 17.86 8.55 -8.54
N ASN A 65 18.51 8.76 -9.69
CA ASN A 65 18.19 8.04 -10.93
C ASN A 65 18.46 6.54 -10.90
N SER A 66 19.14 6.00 -9.87
CA SER A 66 19.49 4.58 -9.80
C SER A 66 19.15 3.94 -8.45
N ASN A 67 18.51 4.68 -7.55
CA ASN A 67 18.18 4.21 -6.22
C ASN A 67 16.76 4.64 -5.82
N TYR A 68 15.98 3.68 -5.33
CA TYR A 68 14.77 3.99 -4.58
C TYR A 68 15.10 4.75 -3.30
N ARG A 69 14.12 5.52 -2.82
CA ARG A 69 14.16 6.08 -1.47
C ARG A 69 13.77 4.99 -0.47
N LYS A 70 14.67 4.70 0.47
CA LYS A 70 14.41 3.79 1.60
C LYS A 70 13.95 4.58 2.82
N PHE A 71 12.93 4.07 3.50
CA PHE A 71 12.31 4.69 4.67
C PHE A 71 12.38 3.75 5.87
N ASN A 72 12.90 4.27 6.98
CA ASN A 72 12.62 3.75 8.31
C ASN A 72 11.66 4.73 8.99
N LEU A 73 10.44 4.29 9.25
CA LEU A 73 9.37 5.14 9.83
C LEU A 73 9.15 4.88 11.32
N LEU A 74 9.95 4.01 11.96
CA LEU A 74 9.81 3.71 13.38
C LEU A 74 9.98 4.95 14.26
N ASN A 75 9.07 5.11 15.22
CA ASN A 75 8.94 6.27 16.09
C ASN A 75 8.88 7.60 15.30
N GLY A 76 8.21 7.55 14.17
CA GLY A 76 7.94 8.68 13.30
C GLY A 76 6.60 8.52 12.62
N GLU A 77 6.36 9.38 11.65
CA GLU A 77 5.10 9.39 10.90
C GLU A 77 5.31 9.66 9.41
N PHE A 78 4.32 9.26 8.64
CA PHE A 78 4.20 9.51 7.22
C PHE A 78 2.84 10.13 6.93
N ALA A 79 2.84 11.22 6.17
CA ALA A 79 1.64 11.94 5.78
C ALA A 79 1.64 12.27 4.30
N PHE A 80 0.45 12.32 3.71
CA PHE A 80 0.25 12.69 2.31
C PHE A 80 -1.17 13.22 2.12
N TYR A 81 -1.35 13.97 1.03
CA TYR A 81 -2.66 14.32 0.51
C TYR A 81 -3.10 13.31 -0.54
N VAL A 82 -4.39 12.98 -0.53
CA VAL A 82 -5.00 12.15 -1.56
C VAL A 82 -6.31 12.75 -2.07
N ASP A 83 -6.50 12.65 -3.39
CA ASP A 83 -7.78 12.84 -4.07
C ASP A 83 -8.26 11.50 -4.62
N VAL A 84 -9.33 10.97 -4.02
CA VAL A 84 -10.02 9.74 -4.47
C VAL A 84 -11.39 10.05 -5.08
N SER A 85 -11.74 11.32 -5.29
CA SER A 85 -13.10 11.75 -5.68
C SER A 85 -13.56 11.21 -7.04
N GLN A 86 -12.62 10.75 -7.87
CA GLN A 86 -12.87 10.13 -9.17
C GLN A 86 -12.52 8.63 -9.18
N LEU A 87 -12.42 8.01 -8.00
CA LEU A 87 -12.06 6.61 -7.84
C LEU A 87 -13.29 5.81 -7.35
N PRO A 88 -14.04 5.14 -8.24
CA PRO A 88 -15.28 4.44 -7.91
C PRO A 88 -15.05 3.09 -7.22
N CYS A 89 -16.15 2.40 -6.88
CA CYS A 89 -16.15 0.98 -6.49
C CYS A 89 -15.37 0.13 -7.50
N GLY A 90 -14.65 -0.88 -7.00
CA GLY A 90 -13.91 -1.80 -7.85
C GLY A 90 -12.49 -1.37 -8.22
N LEU A 91 -12.12 -0.11 -7.96
CA LEU A 91 -10.76 0.39 -8.16
C LEU A 91 -10.06 0.60 -6.83
N ASN A 92 -8.73 0.61 -6.85
CA ASN A 92 -7.90 0.88 -5.69
C ASN A 92 -6.74 1.80 -6.07
N GLY A 93 -6.72 2.97 -5.43
CA GLY A 93 -5.59 3.90 -5.43
C GLY A 93 -4.77 3.62 -4.17
N ALA A 94 -3.65 2.94 -4.34
CA ALA A 94 -2.85 2.46 -3.23
C ALA A 94 -1.57 3.28 -3.03
N LEU A 95 -1.21 3.49 -1.77
CA LEU A 95 0.07 4.05 -1.33
C LEU A 95 0.59 3.20 -0.17
N TYR A 96 1.72 2.54 -0.39
CA TYR A 96 2.23 1.50 0.52
C TYR A 96 3.75 1.39 0.49
N PHE A 97 4.29 0.60 1.42
CA PHE A 97 5.71 0.32 1.54
C PHE A 97 5.99 -1.15 1.33
N THR A 98 7.09 -1.44 0.64
CA THR A 98 7.57 -2.82 0.45
C THR A 98 9.06 -2.94 0.76
N GLN A 99 9.51 -4.09 1.26
CA GLN A 99 10.90 -4.35 1.64
C GLN A 99 11.79 -4.72 0.43
N MET A 100 11.69 -3.95 -0.66
CA MET A 100 12.54 -4.03 -1.85
C MET A 100 13.98 -3.60 -1.58
N ASP A 101 14.92 -4.10 -2.38
CA ASP A 101 16.30 -3.59 -2.40
C ASP A 101 16.36 -2.17 -2.97
N GLN A 102 17.24 -1.33 -2.42
CA GLN A 102 17.34 0.08 -2.82
C GLN A 102 17.70 0.26 -4.31
N ASP A 103 18.50 -0.64 -4.86
CA ASP A 103 19.02 -0.58 -6.22
C ASP A 103 18.21 -1.44 -7.22
N GLY A 104 17.02 -1.90 -6.82
CA GLY A 104 16.22 -2.84 -7.61
C GLY A 104 16.83 -4.24 -7.73
N GLY A 105 17.83 -4.57 -6.90
CA GLY A 105 18.45 -5.89 -6.81
C GLY A 105 19.72 -6.06 -7.64
N THR A 106 20.24 -5.01 -8.29
CA THR A 106 21.44 -5.11 -9.16
C THR A 106 22.69 -5.60 -8.43
N LYS A 107 22.89 -5.22 -7.16
CA LYS A 107 24.01 -5.75 -6.34
C LYS A 107 23.89 -7.22 -6.03
N ARG A 108 22.68 -7.72 -5.78
CA ARG A 108 22.42 -9.13 -5.43
C ARG A 108 22.33 -10.03 -6.65
N PHE A 109 21.90 -9.49 -7.78
CA PHE A 109 21.66 -10.22 -9.01
C PHE A 109 22.40 -9.54 -10.17
N PRO A 110 23.67 -9.89 -10.42
CA PRO A 110 24.49 -9.26 -11.45
C PRO A 110 23.92 -9.35 -12.87
N SER A 111 22.98 -10.26 -13.13
CA SER A 111 22.26 -10.38 -14.40
C SER A 111 21.16 -9.32 -14.59
N ASN A 112 20.70 -8.66 -13.51
CA ASN A 112 19.87 -7.47 -13.61
C ASN A 112 20.77 -6.26 -13.87
N LYS A 113 20.77 -5.72 -15.10
CA LYS A 113 21.49 -4.47 -15.44
C LYS A 113 20.56 -3.25 -15.52
N ALA A 114 19.25 -3.43 -15.37
CA ALA A 114 18.30 -2.33 -15.40
C ALA A 114 18.13 -1.66 -14.04
N GLY A 115 17.89 -2.44 -12.98
CA GLY A 115 17.85 -1.92 -11.61
C GLY A 115 16.68 -0.98 -11.31
N ALA A 116 16.83 -0.16 -10.28
CA ALA A 116 15.78 0.75 -9.82
C ALA A 116 15.36 1.78 -10.87
N ALA A 117 16.28 2.17 -11.76
CA ALA A 117 16.03 3.10 -12.87
C ALA A 117 14.88 2.64 -13.79
N TYR A 118 14.61 1.32 -13.85
CA TYR A 118 13.55 0.73 -14.67
C TYR A 118 12.51 -0.03 -13.83
N GLY A 119 12.39 0.26 -12.54
CA GLY A 119 11.30 -0.32 -11.74
C GLY A 119 11.47 -1.79 -11.35
N THR A 120 12.70 -2.34 -11.36
CA THR A 120 12.93 -3.76 -11.06
C THR A 120 12.97 -4.08 -9.56
N GLY A 121 12.85 -5.37 -9.22
CA GLY A 121 13.04 -5.85 -7.85
C GLY A 121 11.79 -5.84 -6.98
N TYR A 122 10.60 -5.67 -7.57
CA TYR A 122 9.34 -5.69 -6.83
C TYR A 122 9.13 -7.00 -6.06
N CYS A 123 8.58 -6.87 -4.87
CA CYS A 123 8.13 -7.94 -4.00
C CYS A 123 6.98 -7.40 -3.15
N ASP A 124 6.12 -8.26 -2.65
CA ASP A 124 5.16 -7.92 -1.60
C ASP A 124 4.71 -9.18 -0.83
N ALA A 125 3.74 -9.02 0.08
CA ALA A 125 3.26 -10.08 0.94
C ALA A 125 2.34 -11.10 0.25
N GLN A 126 1.90 -10.84 -0.99
CA GLN A 126 1.18 -11.79 -1.83
C GLN A 126 2.13 -12.74 -2.57
N CYS A 127 3.45 -12.51 -2.47
CA CYS A 127 4.45 -13.27 -3.22
C CYS A 127 4.14 -13.37 -4.73
N PRO A 128 3.88 -12.23 -5.41
CA PRO A 128 3.32 -12.16 -6.75
C PRO A 128 4.13 -12.96 -7.76
N ARG A 129 3.41 -13.78 -8.54
CA ARG A 129 3.95 -14.67 -9.57
C ARG A 129 3.76 -14.14 -11.00
N ASP A 130 3.07 -13.03 -11.14
CA ASP A 130 2.83 -12.30 -12.39
C ASP A 130 4.01 -11.42 -12.81
N LEU A 131 5.01 -11.25 -11.93
CA LEU A 131 6.22 -10.51 -12.25
C LEU A 131 7.02 -11.18 -13.36
N LYS A 132 7.33 -10.40 -14.40
CA LYS A 132 8.06 -10.85 -15.58
C LYS A 132 9.54 -11.15 -15.29
N PHE A 133 10.14 -10.44 -14.33
CA PHE A 133 11.55 -10.61 -13.95
C PHE A 133 11.70 -10.66 -12.43
N ILE A 134 12.35 -11.72 -11.92
CA ILE A 134 12.62 -11.94 -10.50
C ILE A 134 14.08 -12.40 -10.37
N ASN A 135 14.83 -11.87 -9.41
CA ASN A 135 16.24 -12.22 -9.16
C ASN A 135 17.15 -12.14 -10.40
N GLY A 136 16.87 -11.18 -11.30
CA GLY A 136 17.60 -11.03 -12.57
C GLY A 136 17.36 -12.16 -13.57
N GLN A 137 16.24 -12.87 -13.46
CA GLN A 137 15.81 -13.92 -14.39
C GLN A 137 14.40 -13.63 -14.91
N ALA A 138 14.14 -13.95 -16.17
CA ALA A 138 12.79 -13.90 -16.73
C ALA A 138 11.94 -15.06 -16.17
N ASN A 139 10.72 -14.76 -15.71
CA ASN A 139 9.82 -15.73 -15.09
C ASN A 139 9.02 -16.55 -16.13
N VAL A 140 9.70 -17.04 -17.17
CA VAL A 140 9.05 -17.71 -18.32
C VAL A 140 8.76 -19.19 -18.07
N ALA A 141 9.45 -19.80 -17.10
CA ALA A 141 9.23 -21.21 -16.76
C ALA A 141 7.85 -21.37 -16.14
N GLY A 142 7.01 -22.23 -16.75
CA GLY A 142 5.64 -22.47 -16.31
C GLY A 142 4.68 -21.31 -16.58
N TRP A 143 5.02 -20.41 -17.52
CA TRP A 143 4.19 -19.24 -17.82
C TRP A 143 2.79 -19.65 -18.32
N ASN A 144 1.76 -19.33 -17.55
CA ASN A 144 0.37 -19.58 -17.88
C ASN A 144 -0.52 -18.47 -17.30
N ALA A 145 -1.47 -17.98 -18.11
CA ALA A 145 -2.42 -16.94 -17.73
C ALA A 145 -1.80 -15.73 -17.01
N GLY A 146 -0.60 -15.32 -17.45
CA GLY A 146 0.10 -14.16 -16.88
C GLY A 146 0.95 -14.44 -15.64
N THR A 147 1.12 -15.70 -15.22
CA THR A 147 1.95 -16.06 -14.04
C THR A 147 3.01 -17.09 -14.40
N GLY A 148 4.19 -16.98 -13.80
CA GLY A 148 5.29 -17.95 -13.91
C GLY A 148 5.51 -18.77 -12.65
N ASN A 149 6.53 -19.63 -12.63
CA ASN A 149 6.84 -20.49 -11.49
C ASN A 149 7.45 -19.76 -10.29
N LEU A 150 8.12 -18.62 -10.52
CA LEU A 150 8.69 -17.81 -9.46
C LEU A 150 7.65 -16.82 -8.94
N GLY A 151 7.64 -16.61 -7.63
CA GLY A 151 7.04 -15.43 -7.00
C GLY A 151 8.09 -14.61 -6.25
N SER A 152 7.75 -13.40 -5.80
CA SER A 152 8.67 -12.50 -5.09
C SER A 152 8.07 -11.99 -3.78
N CYS A 153 8.49 -12.58 -2.66
CA CYS A 153 7.96 -12.32 -1.33
C CYS A 153 8.76 -11.26 -0.58
N CYS A 154 8.08 -10.36 0.14
CA CYS A 154 8.67 -9.56 1.22
C CYS A 154 7.59 -8.85 2.05
N SER A 155 7.97 -8.34 3.23
CA SER A 155 7.02 -7.62 4.10
C SER A 155 6.46 -6.38 3.39
N LYS A 156 5.17 -6.11 3.59
CA LYS A 156 4.41 -5.01 2.99
C LYS A 156 3.66 -4.23 4.09
N MET A 157 3.70 -2.91 4.05
CA MET A 157 2.88 -2.05 4.88
C MET A 157 1.99 -1.20 4.00
N ASP A 158 0.71 -1.55 3.93
CA ASP A 158 -0.31 -0.81 3.22
C ASP A 158 -0.78 0.36 4.06
N ILE A 159 -0.21 1.54 3.83
CA ILE A 159 -0.66 2.75 4.51
C ILE A 159 -2.02 3.18 3.97
N TRP A 160 -2.29 2.91 2.70
CA TRP A 160 -3.53 3.32 2.04
C TRP A 160 -3.86 2.37 0.91
N GLU A 161 -4.97 1.65 1.04
CA GLU A 161 -5.68 1.02 -0.05
C GLU A 161 -7.11 1.55 0.01
N ALA A 162 -7.55 2.24 -1.04
CA ALA A 162 -8.84 2.92 -0.98
C ALA A 162 -9.41 3.27 -2.34
N ASN A 163 -10.71 3.52 -2.31
CA ASN A 163 -11.44 4.31 -3.29
C ASN A 163 -12.34 5.34 -2.57
N SER A 164 -13.30 5.92 -3.28
CA SER A 164 -14.25 6.88 -2.69
C SER A 164 -15.14 6.29 -1.59
N PHE A 165 -15.26 4.96 -1.49
CA PHE A 165 -16.29 4.28 -0.68
C PHE A 165 -15.73 3.49 0.50
N ALA A 166 -14.50 3.00 0.40
CA ALA A 166 -13.83 2.29 1.48
C ALA A 166 -12.34 2.59 1.51
N THR A 167 -11.73 2.38 2.68
CA THR A 167 -10.29 2.47 2.88
C THR A 167 -9.84 1.45 3.92
N ALA A 168 -8.67 0.87 3.70
CA ALA A 168 -7.95 0.03 4.64
C ALA A 168 -6.51 0.51 4.80
N TYR A 169 -5.96 0.27 5.99
CA TYR A 169 -4.51 0.25 6.20
C TYR A 169 -4.14 -1.06 6.90
N THR A 170 -3.07 -1.70 6.43
CA THR A 170 -2.83 -3.12 6.69
C THR A 170 -1.34 -3.41 6.82
N ALA A 171 -0.97 -4.09 7.91
CA ALA A 171 0.39 -4.59 8.09
C ALA A 171 0.49 -6.05 7.64
N HIS A 172 1.46 -6.36 6.78
CA HIS A 172 1.72 -7.69 6.24
C HIS A 172 3.17 -8.13 6.49
N PRO A 173 3.46 -8.73 7.65
CA PRO A 173 4.78 -9.27 7.93
C PRO A 173 5.05 -10.55 7.14
N CYS A 174 6.32 -10.75 6.81
CA CYS A 174 6.83 -12.01 6.25
C CYS A 174 7.97 -12.56 7.10
N ASN A 175 8.18 -13.87 7.04
CA ASN A 175 9.32 -14.53 7.69
C ASN A 175 10.65 -14.39 6.92
N VAL A 176 10.63 -13.70 5.77
CA VAL A 176 11.80 -13.27 5.00
C VAL A 176 12.15 -11.81 5.31
N ASN A 177 13.45 -11.47 5.26
CA ASN A 177 13.96 -10.16 5.68
C ASN A 177 14.41 -9.25 4.52
N SER A 178 14.06 -9.62 3.29
CA SER A 178 14.32 -8.88 2.05
C SER A 178 13.48 -9.47 0.92
N ALA A 179 13.40 -8.80 -0.23
CA ALA A 179 12.90 -9.39 -1.47
C ALA A 179 13.49 -10.79 -1.69
N THR A 180 12.64 -11.81 -1.70
CA THR A 180 13.02 -13.23 -1.74
C THR A 180 12.16 -13.97 -2.74
N ALA A 181 12.79 -14.65 -3.70
CA ALA A 181 12.06 -15.48 -4.65
C ALA A 181 11.48 -16.72 -3.96
N CYS A 182 10.30 -17.13 -4.37
CA CYS A 182 9.62 -18.33 -3.89
C CYS A 182 9.21 -19.23 -5.07
N THR A 183 8.96 -20.51 -4.77
CA THR A 183 8.32 -21.47 -5.68
C THR A 183 7.34 -22.37 -4.92
N GLY A 184 6.31 -22.88 -5.62
CA GLY A 184 5.35 -23.81 -5.03
C GLY A 184 4.72 -23.29 -3.73
N GLY A 185 4.63 -24.14 -2.72
CA GLY A 185 4.01 -23.80 -1.42
C GLY A 185 4.72 -22.69 -0.63
N SER A 186 5.99 -22.37 -0.95
CA SER A 186 6.67 -21.24 -0.28
C SER A 186 6.06 -19.89 -0.67
N CYS A 187 5.43 -19.79 -1.86
CA CYS A 187 4.73 -18.57 -2.28
C CYS A 187 3.42 -18.31 -1.55
N THR A 188 2.94 -19.26 -0.74
CA THR A 188 1.71 -19.08 0.06
C THR A 188 1.96 -19.12 1.56
N SER A 189 3.20 -19.38 2.00
CA SER A 189 3.54 -19.61 3.42
C SER A 189 4.64 -18.69 3.96
N SER A 190 5.30 -17.90 3.11
CA SER A 190 6.38 -16.99 3.55
C SER A 190 5.88 -15.68 4.16
N CYS A 191 4.63 -15.33 3.90
CA CYS A 191 4.06 -14.02 4.19
C CYS A 191 2.62 -14.13 4.70
N ASP A 192 2.20 -13.16 5.51
CA ASP A 192 0.79 -12.95 5.81
C ASP A 192 0.12 -12.17 4.67
N ALA A 193 -0.40 -12.90 3.68
CA ALA A 193 -1.14 -12.34 2.56
C ALA A 193 -2.41 -11.60 2.99
N ALA A 194 -3.09 -12.03 4.06
CA ALA A 194 -4.31 -11.39 4.52
C ALA A 194 -4.03 -10.11 5.33
N GLY A 195 -2.93 -10.10 6.09
CA GLY A 195 -2.49 -8.95 6.88
C GLY A 195 -3.39 -8.63 8.08
N CYS A 196 -2.95 -7.72 8.93
CA CYS A 196 -3.80 -7.13 9.96
C CYS A 196 -4.36 -5.80 9.48
N ASP A 197 -5.52 -5.83 8.82
CA ASP A 197 -6.21 -4.64 8.29
C ASP A 197 -7.03 -3.92 9.35
N PHE A 198 -7.12 -2.60 9.20
CA PHE A 198 -8.14 -1.74 9.80
C PHE A 198 -8.89 -0.99 8.68
N ASN A 199 -10.13 -1.39 8.43
CA ASN A 199 -11.10 -0.69 7.61
C ASN A 199 -12.25 -0.23 8.53
N SER A 200 -12.56 1.07 8.54
CA SER A 200 -13.56 1.65 9.46
C SER A 200 -14.95 1.02 9.32
N TRP A 201 -15.39 0.78 8.07
CA TRP A 201 -16.66 0.11 7.78
C TRP A 201 -16.64 -1.32 8.33
N ARG A 202 -15.58 -2.06 8.01
CA ARG A 202 -15.39 -3.45 8.48
C ARG A 202 -15.34 -3.55 10.00
N MET A 203 -14.84 -2.51 10.66
CA MET A 203 -14.78 -2.37 12.11
C MET A 203 -16.09 -1.85 12.74
N GLY A 204 -17.15 -1.73 11.95
CA GLY A 204 -18.50 -1.43 12.40
C GLY A 204 -18.84 0.07 12.47
N ASN A 205 -18.09 0.92 11.76
CA ASN A 205 -18.41 2.34 11.58
C ASN A 205 -18.56 2.67 10.09
N ASP A 206 -19.79 2.54 9.60
CA ASP A 206 -20.21 2.78 8.21
C ASP A 206 -20.48 4.26 7.87
N THR A 207 -20.35 5.16 8.85
CA THR A 207 -20.57 6.61 8.69
C THR A 207 -19.27 7.43 8.78
N PHE A 208 -18.12 6.76 8.86
CA PHE A 208 -16.82 7.43 9.06
C PHE A 208 -16.16 7.89 7.76
N TYR A 209 -16.01 7.02 6.76
CA TYR A 209 -15.26 7.32 5.53
C TYR A 209 -16.12 7.07 4.30
N GLY A 210 -16.26 8.08 3.44
CA GLY A 210 -17.02 7.97 2.19
C GLY A 210 -17.63 9.30 1.74
N PRO A 211 -18.45 9.28 0.68
CA PRO A 211 -18.90 10.52 0.04
C PRO A 211 -19.90 11.28 0.94
N GLY A 212 -19.49 12.40 1.53
CA GLY A 212 -20.27 13.19 2.48
C GLY A 212 -20.27 12.67 3.93
N LEU A 213 -19.35 11.74 4.26
CA LEU A 213 -19.19 11.19 5.61
C LEU A 213 -18.18 12.01 6.44
N THR A 214 -17.82 11.53 7.64
CA THR A 214 -16.92 12.27 8.56
C THR A 214 -15.58 12.62 7.90
N VAL A 215 -14.98 11.65 7.22
CA VAL A 215 -13.91 11.84 6.25
C VAL A 215 -14.56 11.84 4.87
N ASP A 216 -14.81 13.03 4.34
CA ASP A 216 -15.56 13.24 3.11
C ASP A 216 -14.67 13.04 1.88
N THR A 217 -14.95 12.00 1.10
CA THR A 217 -14.22 11.70 -0.14
C THR A 217 -14.61 12.60 -1.32
N LYS A 218 -15.68 13.41 -1.22
CA LYS A 218 -16.05 14.43 -2.22
C LYS A 218 -15.22 15.71 -2.11
N SER A 219 -14.65 15.98 -0.93
CA SER A 219 -13.87 17.19 -0.66
C SER A 219 -12.56 17.32 -1.47
N LYS A 220 -12.21 16.28 -2.25
CA LYS A 220 -11.04 16.14 -3.14
C LYS A 220 -9.66 16.15 -2.46
N LYS A 221 -9.53 16.64 -1.23
CA LYS A 221 -8.24 16.69 -0.53
C LYS A 221 -8.38 16.16 0.88
N ILE A 222 -7.91 14.93 1.07
CA ILE A 222 -7.81 14.28 2.36
C ILE A 222 -6.34 14.26 2.74
N THR A 223 -5.98 14.80 3.91
CA THR A 223 -4.66 14.48 4.49
C THR A 223 -4.79 13.19 5.25
N VAL A 224 -3.92 12.23 4.96
CA VAL A 224 -3.81 10.96 5.70
C VAL A 224 -2.51 11.00 6.47
N VAL A 225 -2.56 10.77 7.78
CA VAL A 225 -1.40 10.71 8.66
C VAL A 225 -1.34 9.32 9.30
N THR A 226 -0.17 8.68 9.25
CA THR A 226 0.06 7.37 9.85
C THR A 226 1.31 7.39 10.70
N GLN A 227 1.20 7.01 11.97
CA GLN A 227 2.30 7.02 12.94
C GLN A 227 2.68 5.61 13.34
N PHE A 228 3.98 5.37 13.54
CA PHE A 228 4.52 4.05 13.87
C PHE A 228 5.18 4.10 15.25
N ILE A 229 4.43 3.72 16.28
CA ILE A 229 4.84 3.86 17.68
C ILE A 229 5.67 2.67 18.11
N THR A 230 6.78 2.93 18.80
CA THR A 230 7.68 1.90 19.34
C THR A 230 7.60 1.82 20.86
N ASP A 231 7.91 0.64 21.40
CA ASP A 231 7.92 0.35 22.83
C ASP A 231 8.85 1.27 23.65
N ASP A 232 10.03 1.60 23.10
CA ASP A 232 11.03 2.45 23.75
C ASP A 232 11.02 3.91 23.28
N LYS A 233 10.07 4.29 22.40
CA LYS A 233 9.97 5.63 21.80
C LYS A 233 11.24 6.04 21.03
N THR A 234 11.89 5.09 20.37
CA THR A 234 13.05 5.34 19.49
C THR A 234 12.86 4.68 18.12
N ASN A 235 13.64 5.10 17.13
CA ASN A 235 13.63 4.45 15.81
C ASN A 235 14.31 3.06 15.79
N GLN A 236 14.77 2.56 16.96
CA GLN A 236 15.35 1.23 17.16
C GLN A 236 14.44 0.31 17.99
N GLY A 237 13.36 0.81 18.58
CA GLY A 237 12.41 0.01 19.36
C GLY A 237 11.63 -0.99 18.52
N ASN A 238 10.84 -1.84 19.18
CA ASN A 238 9.90 -2.70 18.49
C ASN A 238 8.62 -1.91 18.17
N LEU A 239 8.11 -2.04 16.95
CA LEU A 239 6.80 -1.48 16.59
C LEU A 239 5.72 -2.16 17.43
N ILE A 240 4.90 -1.37 18.12
CA ILE A 240 3.82 -1.86 18.99
C ILE A 240 2.44 -1.34 18.58
N GLN A 241 2.39 -0.22 17.85
CA GLN A 241 1.13 0.39 17.45
C GLN A 241 1.26 1.19 16.17
N ILE A 242 0.25 1.14 15.31
CA ILE A 242 0.12 1.98 14.10
C ILE A 242 -1.12 2.86 14.26
N ASN A 243 -0.92 4.17 14.37
CA ASN A 243 -2.01 5.14 14.49
C ASN A 243 -2.43 5.68 13.13
N ARG A 244 -3.68 6.12 13.04
CA ARG A 244 -4.24 6.81 11.88
C ARG A 244 -4.96 8.09 12.31
N PHE A 245 -4.71 9.18 11.58
CA PHE A 245 -5.48 10.41 11.64
C PHE A 245 -5.74 10.93 10.23
N TYR A 246 -6.78 11.75 10.10
CA TYR A 246 -7.09 12.48 8.88
C TYR A 246 -7.08 13.98 9.17
N VAL A 247 -6.77 14.79 8.16
CA VAL A 247 -6.98 16.25 8.23
C VAL A 247 -7.77 16.70 7.01
N GLN A 248 -8.94 17.27 7.25
CA GLN A 248 -9.81 17.85 6.24
C GLN A 248 -10.37 19.18 6.74
N ASN A 249 -10.40 20.19 5.87
CA ASN A 249 -10.92 21.53 6.20
C ASN A 249 -10.28 22.13 7.47
N GLY A 250 -8.99 21.85 7.71
CA GLY A 250 -8.24 22.30 8.89
C GLY A 250 -8.51 21.51 10.18
N GLN A 251 -9.45 20.56 10.18
CA GLN A 251 -9.79 19.76 11.34
C GLN A 251 -9.03 18.45 11.36
N VAL A 252 -8.42 18.13 12.50
CA VAL A 252 -7.83 16.81 12.76
C VAL A 252 -8.95 15.86 13.18
N ILE A 253 -9.07 14.76 12.46
CA ILE A 253 -10.08 13.72 12.63
C ILE A 253 -9.35 12.44 13.05
N PRO A 254 -9.42 12.02 14.32
CA PRO A 254 -8.93 10.72 14.74
C PRO A 254 -9.59 9.58 13.97
N ASN A 255 -8.88 8.47 13.79
CA ASN A 255 -9.48 7.27 13.21
C ASN A 255 -10.72 6.81 14.02
N SER A 256 -11.65 6.14 13.34
CA SER A 256 -12.83 5.57 13.98
C SER A 256 -12.45 4.55 15.05
N HIS A 257 -13.30 4.39 16.06
CA HIS A 257 -13.20 3.24 16.96
C HIS A 257 -13.90 2.04 16.38
N THR A 258 -13.37 0.86 16.69
CA THR A 258 -14.06 -0.42 16.53
C THR A 258 -15.37 -0.47 17.33
N SER A 259 -16.36 -1.16 16.79
CA SER A 259 -17.66 -1.42 17.43
C SER A 259 -18.09 -2.89 17.32
N ILE A 260 -17.15 -3.78 16.99
CA ILE A 260 -17.38 -5.22 16.84
C ILE A 260 -17.33 -5.91 18.21
N THR A 261 -18.31 -6.78 18.48
CA THR A 261 -18.31 -7.62 19.69
C THR A 261 -17.08 -8.52 19.75
N GLY A 262 -16.36 -8.51 20.87
CA GLY A 262 -15.14 -9.28 21.06
C GLY A 262 -13.85 -8.56 20.65
N ILE A 263 -13.95 -7.31 20.18
CA ILE A 263 -12.83 -6.41 19.93
C ILE A 263 -12.96 -5.21 20.87
N ASP A 264 -11.88 -4.86 21.56
CA ASP A 264 -11.85 -3.65 22.40
C ASP A 264 -12.14 -2.40 21.54
N PRO A 265 -12.79 -1.36 22.09
CA PRO A 265 -13.08 -0.12 21.37
C PRO A 265 -11.79 0.71 21.20
N VAL A 266 -11.01 0.37 20.17
CA VAL A 266 -9.72 0.98 19.82
C VAL A 266 -9.76 1.57 18.41
N ASN A 267 -8.84 2.47 18.10
CA ASN A 267 -8.76 3.15 16.79
C ASN A 267 -7.39 3.01 16.10
N SER A 268 -6.57 2.06 16.55
CA SER A 268 -5.22 1.81 16.02
C SER A 268 -4.96 0.31 15.88
N ILE A 269 -3.98 -0.05 15.04
CA ILE A 269 -3.52 -1.43 14.92
C ILE A 269 -2.51 -1.70 16.04
N SER A 270 -2.74 -2.77 16.80
CA SER A 270 -1.81 -3.36 17.77
C SER A 270 -1.87 -4.89 17.65
N ASP A 271 -0.88 -5.62 18.17
CA ASP A 271 -0.93 -7.10 18.17
C ASP A 271 -2.18 -7.64 18.91
N ASN A 272 -2.63 -6.95 19.97
CA ASN A 272 -3.85 -7.31 20.70
C ASN A 272 -5.11 -7.10 19.85
N TYR A 273 -5.21 -5.96 19.16
CA TYR A 273 -6.29 -5.70 18.19
C TYR A 273 -6.32 -6.79 17.11
N CYS A 274 -5.15 -7.12 16.53
CA CYS A 274 -5.06 -8.15 15.50
C CYS A 274 -5.52 -9.52 16.02
N PHE A 275 -5.14 -9.89 17.25
CA PHE A 275 -5.59 -11.13 17.89
C PHE A 275 -7.11 -11.16 18.08
N GLN A 276 -7.68 -10.11 18.68
CA GLN A 276 -9.12 -10.01 18.93
C GLN A 276 -9.93 -10.02 17.62
N LYS A 277 -9.49 -9.27 16.61
CA LYS A 277 -10.14 -9.24 15.29
C LYS A 277 -10.21 -10.62 14.66
N ARG A 278 -9.09 -11.36 14.65
CA ARG A 278 -9.05 -12.71 14.08
C ARG A 278 -10.00 -13.66 14.81
N ALA A 279 -10.07 -13.58 16.14
CA ALA A 279 -11.02 -14.36 16.92
C ALA A 279 -12.49 -13.98 16.61
N ALA A 280 -12.81 -12.68 16.60
CA ALA A 280 -14.16 -12.18 16.36
C ALA A 280 -14.67 -12.50 14.94
N PHE A 281 -13.77 -12.52 13.95
CA PHE A 281 -14.10 -12.82 12.55
C PHE A 281 -13.91 -14.30 12.17
N SER A 282 -13.51 -15.16 13.12
CA SER A 282 -13.21 -16.58 12.86
C SER A 282 -12.15 -16.78 11.77
N GLU A 283 -11.13 -15.94 11.75
CA GLU A 283 -10.03 -15.96 10.78
C GLU A 283 -8.74 -16.52 11.39
N ASN A 284 -7.91 -17.17 10.58
CA ASN A 284 -6.59 -17.63 11.01
C ASN A 284 -5.65 -16.46 11.30
N ASN A 285 -4.95 -16.51 12.43
CA ASN A 285 -3.99 -15.48 12.81
C ASN A 285 -2.59 -15.72 12.21
N VAL A 286 -2.49 -15.67 10.88
CA VAL A 286 -1.21 -15.79 10.17
C VAL A 286 -0.27 -14.63 10.53
N PHE A 287 -0.82 -13.43 10.74
CA PHE A 287 -0.10 -12.23 11.21
C PHE A 287 0.82 -12.52 12.41
N ALA A 288 0.26 -13.11 13.48
CA ALA A 288 1.03 -13.47 14.67
C ALA A 288 2.08 -14.54 14.37
N SER A 289 1.76 -15.53 13.52
CA SER A 289 2.70 -16.59 13.13
C SER A 289 3.89 -16.06 12.32
N MET A 290 3.71 -14.93 11.61
CA MET A 290 4.78 -14.23 10.89
C MET A 290 5.52 -13.21 11.75
N GLY A 291 5.27 -13.16 13.07
CA GLY A 291 5.96 -12.29 14.01
C GLY A 291 5.31 -10.92 14.25
N GLY A 292 4.09 -10.71 13.74
CA GLY A 292 3.24 -9.56 14.05
C GLY A 292 3.88 -8.20 13.79
N LEU A 293 3.53 -7.20 14.61
CA LEU A 293 4.07 -5.85 14.48
C LEU A 293 5.59 -5.79 14.71
N LYS A 294 6.15 -6.67 15.55
CA LYS A 294 7.60 -6.74 15.74
C LYS A 294 8.33 -7.04 14.42
N GLN A 295 7.83 -8.01 13.64
CA GLN A 295 8.42 -8.34 12.34
C GLN A 295 8.19 -7.21 11.31
N MET A 296 7.01 -6.59 11.31
CA MET A 296 6.77 -5.40 10.48
C MET A 296 7.75 -4.26 10.81
N GLY A 297 8.03 -4.04 12.10
CA GLY A 297 9.02 -3.07 12.55
C GLY A 297 10.44 -3.42 12.11
N ALA A 298 10.81 -4.71 12.10
CA ALA A 298 12.10 -5.15 11.56
C ALA A 298 12.26 -4.83 10.07
N ALA A 299 11.19 -4.93 9.27
CA ALA A 299 11.23 -4.52 7.87
C ALA A 299 11.44 -3.01 7.70
N PHE A 300 10.80 -2.17 8.54
CA PHE A 300 11.10 -0.73 8.55
C PHE A 300 12.53 -0.41 8.98
N LYS A 301 13.11 -1.15 9.94
CA LYS A 301 14.55 -0.99 10.31
C LYS A 301 15.48 -1.26 9.13
N ALA A 302 15.16 -2.27 8.31
CA ALA A 302 15.90 -2.56 7.07
C ALA A 302 15.66 -1.51 5.96
N GLY A 303 14.71 -0.60 6.17
CA GLY A 303 14.22 0.36 5.20
C GLY A 303 13.21 -0.27 4.24
N MET A 304 12.17 0.47 3.88
CA MET A 304 11.19 0.06 2.87
C MET A 304 11.06 1.11 1.76
N VAL A 305 10.64 0.68 0.58
CA VAL A 305 10.45 1.54 -0.60
C VAL A 305 8.98 1.94 -0.69
N LEU A 306 8.73 3.23 -0.89
CA LEU A 306 7.38 3.77 -1.11
C LEU A 306 6.90 3.43 -2.52
N VAL A 307 5.67 2.95 -2.61
CA VAL A 307 4.96 2.57 -3.83
C VAL A 307 3.65 3.34 -3.92
N MET A 308 3.30 3.80 -5.11
CA MET A 308 2.00 4.39 -5.43
C MET A 308 1.42 3.69 -6.66
N SER A 309 0.14 3.35 -6.63
CA SER A 309 -0.51 2.64 -7.75
C SER A 309 -1.99 2.95 -7.89
N ILE A 310 -2.52 2.66 -9.07
CA ILE A 310 -3.95 2.54 -9.36
C ILE A 310 -4.20 1.23 -10.10
N TRP A 311 -5.17 0.44 -9.66
CA TRP A 311 -5.43 -0.90 -10.19
C TRP A 311 -6.88 -1.36 -9.94
N ASP A 312 -7.30 -2.34 -10.73
CA ASP A 312 -8.49 -3.18 -10.56
C ASP A 312 -8.06 -4.63 -10.28
N ASP A 313 -8.96 -5.45 -9.75
CA ASP A 313 -8.61 -6.77 -9.22
C ASP A 313 -9.24 -7.91 -10.04
N TYR A 314 -8.40 -8.53 -10.87
CA TYR A 314 -8.77 -9.70 -11.68
C TYR A 314 -9.00 -10.99 -10.88
N SER A 315 -8.76 -11.00 -9.56
CA SER A 315 -8.92 -12.16 -8.70
C SER A 315 -10.19 -12.11 -7.86
N ALA A 316 -10.54 -10.94 -7.34
CA ALA A 316 -11.64 -10.78 -6.38
C ALA A 316 -12.45 -9.49 -6.55
N ASP A 317 -12.35 -8.83 -7.71
CA ASP A 317 -13.17 -7.67 -8.10
C ASP A 317 -13.16 -6.51 -7.06
N MET A 318 -12.08 -6.42 -6.26
CA MET A 318 -11.89 -5.46 -5.17
C MET A 318 -12.88 -5.61 -4.00
N LEU A 319 -13.70 -6.67 -3.98
CA LEU A 319 -14.77 -6.86 -3.00
C LEU A 319 -14.23 -6.97 -1.56
N TRP A 320 -12.99 -7.43 -1.39
CA TRP A 320 -12.30 -7.49 -0.10
C TRP A 320 -12.02 -6.12 0.52
N LEU A 321 -12.06 -5.05 -0.28
CA LEU A 321 -11.88 -3.67 0.17
C LEU A 321 -13.21 -2.97 0.40
N ASP A 322 -14.17 -3.08 -0.54
CA ASP A 322 -15.31 -2.15 -0.61
C ASP A 322 -16.69 -2.80 -0.67
N SER A 323 -16.80 -4.13 -0.52
CA SER A 323 -18.05 -4.89 -0.59
C SER A 323 -18.14 -5.96 0.51
N ASP A 324 -19.03 -6.94 0.33
CA ASP A 324 -19.12 -8.13 1.17
C ASP A 324 -18.15 -9.21 0.66
N TYR A 325 -17.19 -9.60 1.49
CA TYR A 325 -16.18 -10.61 1.12
C TYR A 325 -15.76 -11.51 2.29
N PRO A 326 -15.68 -12.85 2.09
CA PRO A 326 -16.03 -13.59 0.85
C PRO A 326 -17.52 -13.52 0.50
N THR A 327 -17.88 -13.56 -0.79
CA THR A 327 -19.27 -13.36 -1.27
C THR A 327 -20.26 -14.43 -0.80
N SER A 328 -19.78 -15.59 -0.36
CA SER A 328 -20.60 -16.66 0.20
C SER A 328 -20.72 -16.63 1.72
N ALA A 329 -19.99 -15.73 2.39
CA ALA A 329 -19.93 -15.64 3.84
C ALA A 329 -21.00 -14.67 4.38
N SER A 330 -21.28 -14.81 5.68
CA SER A 330 -22.08 -13.84 6.44
C SER A 330 -21.51 -13.72 7.86
N GLY A 331 -21.84 -12.64 8.55
CA GLY A 331 -21.39 -12.39 9.93
C GLY A 331 -20.32 -11.31 10.04
N PRO A 332 -19.75 -11.13 11.25
CA PRO A 332 -18.78 -10.08 11.53
C PRO A 332 -17.56 -10.15 10.59
N GLY A 333 -17.17 -9.00 10.05
CA GLY A 333 -15.98 -8.87 9.20
C GLY A 333 -16.19 -9.18 7.71
N VAL A 334 -17.39 -9.60 7.30
CA VAL A 334 -17.73 -9.84 5.88
C VAL A 334 -17.91 -8.52 5.13
N SER A 335 -18.72 -7.61 5.66
CA SER A 335 -18.99 -6.31 5.01
C SER A 335 -17.84 -5.34 5.21
N ARG A 336 -17.26 -4.83 4.11
CA ARG A 336 -16.10 -3.93 4.09
C ARG A 336 -16.38 -2.58 3.43
N GLY A 337 -17.52 -2.43 2.78
CA GLY A 337 -17.97 -1.18 2.20
C GLY A 337 -19.36 -1.30 1.57
N PRO A 338 -19.86 -0.21 0.97
CA PRO A 338 -21.21 -0.14 0.42
C PRO A 338 -21.37 -0.69 -1.00
N CYS A 339 -20.29 -1.12 -1.66
CA CYS A 339 -20.32 -1.50 -3.06
C CYS A 339 -21.03 -2.85 -3.26
N SER A 340 -21.73 -3.00 -4.41
CA SER A 340 -22.42 -4.25 -4.76
C SER A 340 -21.40 -5.40 -4.92
N THR A 341 -21.79 -6.61 -4.52
CA THR A 341 -21.01 -7.83 -4.78
C THR A 341 -20.86 -8.19 -6.26
N SER A 342 -21.58 -7.48 -7.14
CA SER A 342 -21.47 -7.57 -8.60
C SER A 342 -20.65 -6.43 -9.22
N SER A 343 -20.04 -5.57 -8.40
CA SER A 343 -19.19 -4.46 -8.88
C SER A 343 -17.74 -4.93 -9.08
N GLY A 344 -16.90 -4.06 -9.64
CA GLY A 344 -15.45 -4.28 -9.70
C GLY A 344 -14.93 -5.28 -10.71
N VAL A 345 -15.81 -5.93 -11.48
CA VAL A 345 -15.42 -6.77 -12.62
C VAL A 345 -14.51 -5.96 -13.57
N PRO A 346 -13.25 -6.38 -13.82
CA PRO A 346 -12.27 -5.61 -14.60
C PRO A 346 -12.80 -5.08 -15.93
N SER A 347 -13.42 -5.95 -16.73
CA SER A 347 -13.97 -5.57 -18.03
C SER A 347 -15.05 -4.49 -17.95
N ASP A 348 -15.78 -4.41 -16.83
CA ASP A 348 -16.81 -3.41 -16.62
C ASP A 348 -16.18 -2.09 -16.15
N VAL A 349 -15.24 -2.13 -15.20
CA VAL A 349 -14.62 -0.91 -14.67
C VAL A 349 -13.68 -0.26 -15.68
N GLU A 350 -12.90 -1.04 -16.43
CA GLU A 350 -12.03 -0.54 -17.51
C GLU A 350 -12.83 0.20 -18.59
N LYS A 351 -14.04 -0.28 -18.88
CA LYS A 351 -14.93 0.34 -19.87
C LYS A 351 -15.67 1.55 -19.32
N ASN A 352 -16.27 1.41 -18.14
CA ASN A 352 -17.22 2.39 -17.61
C ASN A 352 -16.53 3.51 -16.83
N TYR A 353 -15.33 3.26 -16.30
CA TYR A 353 -14.55 4.17 -15.46
C TYR A 353 -13.15 4.40 -16.00
N ALA A 354 -12.94 4.28 -17.32
CA ALA A 354 -11.65 4.46 -17.99
C ALA A 354 -10.89 5.74 -17.56
N SER A 355 -11.63 6.83 -17.34
CA SER A 355 -11.09 8.14 -16.94
C SER A 355 -10.86 8.29 -15.43
N ALA A 356 -11.08 7.24 -14.63
CA ALA A 356 -10.85 7.28 -13.19
C ALA A 356 -9.39 7.63 -12.89
N THR A 357 -9.18 8.31 -11.78
CA THR A 357 -7.85 8.78 -11.40
C THR A 357 -7.71 8.87 -9.89
N VAL A 358 -6.48 8.74 -9.43
CA VAL A 358 -6.07 9.06 -8.05
C VAL A 358 -4.90 10.04 -8.10
N SER A 359 -4.92 11.03 -7.22
CA SER A 359 -3.78 11.94 -7.03
C SER A 359 -3.19 11.77 -5.63
N PHE A 360 -1.87 11.70 -5.55
CA PHE A 360 -1.11 11.77 -4.30
C PHE A 360 -0.24 13.01 -4.32
N SER A 361 -0.18 13.76 -3.21
CA SER A 361 0.62 14.99 -3.12
C SER A 361 1.10 15.28 -1.71
N ASN A 362 1.91 16.32 -1.53
CA ASN A 362 2.34 16.82 -0.22
C ASN A 362 2.88 15.71 0.71
N ILE A 363 3.70 14.83 0.14
CA ILE A 363 4.28 13.69 0.87
C ILE A 363 5.30 14.20 1.89
N LYS A 364 5.06 13.89 3.16
CA LYS A 364 5.86 14.29 4.32
C LYS A 364 6.17 13.09 5.20
N TRP A 365 7.34 13.11 5.81
CA TRP A 365 7.70 12.16 6.86
C TRP A 365 8.65 12.81 7.87
N GLY A 366 8.62 12.34 9.11
CA GLY A 366 9.42 12.94 10.15
C GLY A 366 9.14 12.40 11.55
N GLU A 367 9.49 13.24 12.53
CA GLU A 367 9.18 13.05 13.94
C GLU A 367 7.65 12.98 14.12
N LEU A 368 7.20 12.26 15.16
CA LEU A 368 5.78 12.23 15.52
C LEU A 368 5.24 13.66 15.70
N ASN A 369 4.05 13.92 15.16
CA ASN A 369 3.33 15.20 15.20
C ASN A 369 4.05 16.37 14.51
N SER A 370 4.88 16.08 13.50
CA SER A 370 5.62 17.12 12.77
C SER A 370 5.08 17.37 11.35
N THR A 371 4.29 16.45 10.80
CA THR A 371 3.92 16.42 9.38
C THR A 371 2.55 17.01 9.05
N PHE A 372 1.76 17.38 10.07
CA PHE A 372 0.45 17.99 9.92
C PHE A 372 0.29 19.20 10.83
N VAL A 373 -0.65 20.09 10.47
CA VAL A 373 -1.05 21.24 11.29
C VAL A 373 -2.57 21.20 11.36
N GLY A 374 -3.11 21.11 12.56
CA GLY A 374 -4.53 21.29 12.84
C GLY A 374 -4.74 22.56 13.67
N ASP A 375 -5.94 23.13 13.63
CA ASP A 375 -6.35 24.08 14.68
C ASP A 375 -6.24 23.38 16.04
N ALA A 376 -5.53 24.03 16.98
CA ALA A 376 -4.79 23.40 18.07
C ALA A 376 -5.57 22.49 19.05
N ALA A 377 -4.79 21.56 19.64
CA ALA A 377 -4.98 20.87 20.93
C ALA A 377 -6.13 19.86 21.04
N VAL A 378 -5.96 18.68 20.44
CA VAL A 378 -6.71 17.49 20.86
C VAL A 378 -5.73 16.55 21.56
N MET A 379 -5.74 16.54 22.89
CA MET A 379 -5.10 15.46 23.67
C MET A 379 -5.85 14.17 23.38
N TYR A 380 -5.17 13.17 22.80
CA TYR A 380 -5.75 11.84 22.60
C TYR A 380 -4.95 10.81 23.39
N GLY A 381 -5.39 10.57 24.64
CA GLY A 381 -4.58 9.83 25.62
C GLY A 381 -3.35 10.64 26.07
N ASP A 382 -2.22 9.96 26.28
CA ASP A 382 -0.92 10.57 26.62
C ASP A 382 -0.20 11.18 25.40
N ILE A 383 -0.83 11.20 24.22
CA ILE A 383 -0.25 11.72 22.99
C ILE A 383 -0.82 13.13 22.75
N LEU A 384 0.04 14.13 22.84
CA LEU A 384 -0.23 15.46 22.30
C LEU A 384 -0.31 15.36 20.77
N ILE A 385 -1.46 15.71 20.18
CA ILE A 385 -1.63 16.00 18.75
C ILE A 385 -1.19 17.45 18.50
#